data_AF-A0A932R5R6-F1
#
_entry.id   AF-A0A932R5R6-F1
#
_cell.length_a   1.000
_cell.length_b   1.000
_cell.length_c   1.000
_cell.angle_alpha   90.00
_cell.angle_beta   90.00
_cell.angle_gamma   90.00
#
_symmetry.space_group_name_H-M   'P 1'
#
loop_
_entity.id
_entity.type
_entity.pdbx_description
1 polymer ?
#
loop_
_entity_poly.entity_id
_entity_poly.type
_entity_poly.pdbx_seq_one_letter_code
_entity_poly.pdbx_strand_id
1 'polypeptide(L)'
;MKLKDIVINLWTKILVYKELAINLWCGLLILNLVCNLYWGGAAAAINIFTLIGRNLKLCLVPKFYLYYFALPVICLVSNVFWFHFVLEVARWLSRVHSIFNWSWLGMNMNLLPLLKRYLGPVFILLLMLNLPSITAWEEATFRVGTTNWQTGLVNSILFGMTHCIIGIPVGAGIALITLGLWLTWCYLMAGPIFVAIDVPPMFDGHAFATMNHTTFNMVGCIMMFLFLIKKHLEDSR
;
A
#
# COMPACT_ATOMS: atom_id res chain seq x y z
N MET A 1 -18.35 20.13 36.98
CA MET A 1 -17.14 19.67 36.27
C MET A 1 -16.69 20.79 35.34
N LYS A 2 -15.44 21.28 35.42
CA LYS A 2 -14.99 22.41 34.58
C LYS A 2 -14.70 21.89 33.16
N LEU A 3 -14.89 22.74 32.14
CA LEU A 3 -14.63 22.38 30.72
C LEU A 3 -13.23 21.76 30.52
N LYS A 4 -12.24 22.26 31.26
CA LYS A 4 -10.87 21.73 31.31
C LYS A 4 -10.82 20.24 31.69
N ASP A 5 -11.65 19.81 32.65
CA ASP A 5 -11.67 18.43 33.15
C ASP A 5 -12.32 17.48 32.14
N ILE A 6 -13.33 17.95 31.40
CA ILE A 6 -13.97 17.20 30.29
C ILE A 6 -12.96 17.00 29.16
N VAL A 7 -12.25 18.07 28.77
CA VAL A 7 -11.26 18.03 27.70
C VAL A 7 -10.10 17.11 28.07
N ILE A 8 -9.59 17.18 29.30
CA ILE A 8 -8.55 16.28 29.79
C ILE A 8 -9.05 14.83 29.77
N ASN A 9 -10.24 14.53 30.33
CA ASN A 9 -10.78 13.16 30.32
C ASN A 9 -11.00 12.59 28.92
N LEU A 10 -11.49 13.41 27.97
CA LEU A 10 -11.62 12.99 26.58
C LEU A 10 -10.23 12.69 25.98
N TRP A 11 -9.26 13.57 26.22
CA TRP A 11 -7.90 13.40 25.71
C TRP A 11 -7.21 12.15 26.26
N THR A 12 -7.33 11.85 27.55
CA THR A 12 -6.74 10.64 28.14
C THR A 12 -7.38 9.38 27.56
N LYS A 13 -8.71 9.38 27.34
CA LYS A 13 -9.41 8.28 26.66
C LYS A 13 -8.89 8.10 25.23
N ILE A 14 -8.79 9.18 24.46
CA ILE A 14 -8.23 9.17 23.09
C ILE A 14 -6.80 8.61 23.08
N LEU A 15 -5.96 8.97 24.06
CA LEU A 15 -4.59 8.44 24.18
C LEU A 15 -4.55 6.94 24.50
N VAL A 16 -5.43 6.45 25.38
CA VAL A 16 -5.55 5.00 25.67
C VAL A 16 -5.98 4.25 24.41
N TYR A 17 -6.93 4.79 23.64
CA TYR A 17 -7.32 4.20 22.36
C TYR A 17 -6.19 4.21 21.32
N LYS A 18 -5.27 5.18 21.37
CA LYS A 18 -4.09 5.22 20.48
C LYS A 18 -3.11 4.08 20.76
N GLU A 19 -2.74 3.86 22.02
CA GLU A 19 -1.82 2.76 22.37
C GLU A 19 -2.45 1.40 22.07
N LEU A 20 -3.75 1.24 22.37
CA LEU A 20 -4.49 0.03 22.01
C LEU A 20 -4.52 -0.17 20.49
N ALA A 21 -4.77 0.87 19.70
CA ALA A 21 -4.76 0.81 18.24
C ALA A 21 -3.38 0.42 17.69
N ILE A 22 -2.30 1.01 18.22
CA ILE A 22 -0.92 0.67 17.82
C ILE A 22 -0.64 -0.82 18.09
N ASN A 23 -0.95 -1.30 19.31
CA ASN A 23 -0.71 -2.68 19.69
C ASN A 23 -1.56 -3.64 18.88
N LEU A 24 -2.82 -3.31 18.63
CA LEU A 24 -3.73 -4.10 17.79
C LEU A 24 -3.19 -4.19 16.36
N TRP A 25 -2.74 -3.09 15.76
CA TRP A 25 -2.17 -3.08 14.42
C TRP A 25 -0.90 -3.93 14.32
N CYS A 26 0.03 -3.77 15.25
CA CYS A 26 1.25 -4.58 15.27
C CYS A 26 0.91 -6.06 15.48
N GLY A 27 -0.03 -6.37 16.38
CA GLY A 27 -0.52 -7.72 16.62
C GLY A 27 -1.16 -8.35 15.38
N LEU A 28 -1.97 -7.60 14.63
CA LEU A 28 -2.57 -8.05 13.38
C LEU A 28 -1.53 -8.32 12.29
N LEU A 29 -0.50 -7.50 12.16
CA LEU A 29 0.61 -7.74 11.21
C LEU A 29 1.44 -8.96 11.59
N ILE A 30 1.70 -9.17 12.88
CA ILE A 30 2.40 -10.37 13.37
C ILE A 30 1.53 -11.60 13.13
N LEU A 31 0.24 -11.54 13.47
CA LEU A 31 -0.69 -12.63 13.25
C LEU A 31 -0.80 -12.97 11.77
N ASN A 32 -0.97 -11.98 10.89
CA ASN A 32 -1.01 -12.20 9.44
C ASN A 32 0.28 -12.85 8.92
N LEU A 33 1.45 -12.40 9.41
CA LEU A 33 2.74 -13.00 9.06
C LEU A 33 2.83 -14.45 9.53
N VAL A 34 2.43 -14.75 10.78
CA VAL A 34 2.42 -16.11 11.32
C VAL A 34 1.46 -17.00 10.53
N CYS A 35 0.24 -16.54 10.28
CA CYS A 35 -0.76 -17.24 9.46
C CYS A 35 -0.22 -17.53 8.06
N ASN A 36 0.45 -16.56 7.43
CA ASN A 36 1.11 -16.75 6.14
C ASN A 36 2.21 -17.82 6.24
N LEU A 37 3.07 -17.77 7.26
CA LEU A 37 4.13 -18.75 7.46
C LEU A 37 3.59 -20.17 7.70
N TYR A 38 2.50 -20.31 8.47
CA TYR A 38 1.93 -21.62 8.84
C TYR A 38 1.02 -22.24 7.77
N TRP A 39 0.14 -21.46 7.14
CA TRP A 39 -0.82 -21.99 6.15
C TRP A 39 -0.31 -21.96 4.70
N GLY A 40 0.99 -21.79 4.51
CA GLY A 40 1.59 -21.82 3.18
C GLY A 40 1.38 -20.55 2.36
N GLY A 41 0.90 -19.45 2.96
CA GLY A 41 0.95 -18.11 2.34
C GLY A 41 2.39 -17.64 2.11
N ALA A 42 3.31 -18.00 3.00
CA ALA A 42 4.75 -17.86 2.80
C ALA A 42 5.25 -18.87 1.77
N ALA A 43 4.68 -20.07 1.64
CA ALA A 43 4.99 -20.93 0.51
C ALA A 43 4.48 -20.35 -0.81
N ALA A 44 3.39 -19.56 -0.83
CA ALA A 44 2.92 -18.83 -2.01
C ALA A 44 3.78 -17.58 -2.31
N ALA A 45 4.18 -16.81 -1.30
CA ALA A 45 5.09 -15.67 -1.44
C ALA A 45 6.52 -16.13 -1.78
N ILE A 46 7.02 -17.16 -1.10
CA ILE A 46 8.25 -17.88 -1.45
C ILE A 46 8.05 -18.54 -2.81
N ASN A 47 6.90 -19.09 -3.19
CA ASN A 47 6.68 -19.56 -4.56
C ASN A 47 6.68 -18.41 -5.56
N ILE A 48 6.26 -17.19 -5.22
CA ILE A 48 6.48 -16.03 -6.10
C ILE A 48 7.99 -15.75 -6.22
N PHE A 49 8.73 -15.69 -5.11
CA PHE A 49 10.19 -15.52 -5.12
C PHE A 49 10.98 -16.69 -5.71
N THR A 50 10.43 -17.91 -5.65
CA THR A 50 11.00 -19.17 -6.16
C THR A 50 10.49 -19.44 -7.57
N LEU A 51 9.39 -18.84 -8.02
CA LEU A 51 8.97 -18.74 -9.42
C LEU A 51 9.87 -17.70 -10.10
N ILE A 52 10.09 -16.54 -9.46
CA ILE A 52 11.15 -15.59 -9.82
C ILE A 52 12.52 -16.32 -9.85
N GLY A 53 12.83 -17.12 -8.82
CA GLY A 53 14.10 -17.85 -8.65
C GLY A 53 14.31 -19.10 -9.53
N ARG A 54 13.27 -19.88 -9.85
CA ARG A 54 13.34 -21.06 -10.73
C ARG A 54 13.31 -20.65 -12.19
N ASN A 55 12.61 -19.57 -12.55
CA ASN A 55 12.67 -18.99 -13.89
C ASN A 55 13.98 -18.23 -14.13
N LEU A 56 14.74 -17.89 -13.08
CA LEU A 56 16.14 -17.47 -13.21
C LEU A 56 17.06 -18.58 -13.77
N LYS A 57 16.65 -19.86 -13.80
CA LYS A 57 17.35 -20.91 -14.58
C LYS A 57 16.92 -20.97 -16.06
N LEU A 58 15.76 -20.39 -16.41
CA LEU A 58 15.31 -20.17 -17.80
C LEU A 58 15.92 -18.89 -18.41
N CYS A 59 16.76 -18.17 -17.66
CA CYS A 59 17.58 -17.03 -18.09
C CYS A 59 18.65 -17.34 -19.15
N LEU A 60 18.45 -18.35 -19.99
CA LEU A 60 19.22 -18.52 -21.22
C LEU A 60 18.40 -18.16 -22.47
N VAL A 61 17.12 -17.79 -22.31
CA VAL A 61 16.30 -17.28 -23.42
C VAL A 61 16.29 -15.74 -23.39
N PRO A 62 16.81 -15.05 -24.43
CA PRO A 62 16.93 -13.58 -24.45
C PRO A 62 15.61 -12.83 -24.24
N LYS A 63 14.48 -13.43 -24.64
CA LYS A 63 13.15 -12.87 -24.40
C LYS A 63 12.79 -12.83 -22.91
N PHE A 64 13.23 -13.82 -22.11
CA PHE A 64 12.89 -13.96 -20.69
C PHE A 64 13.44 -12.83 -19.79
N TYR A 65 14.61 -12.27 -20.14
CA TYR A 65 15.21 -11.13 -19.43
C TYR A 65 14.42 -9.83 -19.57
N LEU A 66 13.75 -9.62 -20.71
CA LEU A 66 12.89 -8.46 -20.89
C LEU A 66 11.74 -8.48 -19.87
N TYR A 67 11.17 -9.64 -19.55
CA TYR A 67 10.07 -9.71 -18.59
C TYR A 67 10.54 -9.50 -17.14
N TYR A 68 11.62 -10.15 -16.71
CA TYR A 68 12.06 -10.04 -15.31
C TYR A 68 12.80 -8.75 -14.98
N PHE A 69 13.33 -8.04 -15.98
CA PHE A 69 13.97 -6.75 -15.77
C PHE A 69 13.07 -5.59 -16.19
N ALA A 70 12.46 -5.66 -17.39
CA ALA A 70 11.61 -4.57 -17.85
C ALA A 70 10.28 -4.52 -17.10
N LEU A 71 9.68 -5.63 -16.66
CA LEU A 71 8.41 -5.54 -15.92
C LEU A 71 8.63 -4.89 -14.54
N PRO A 72 9.62 -5.26 -13.71
CA PRO A 72 9.91 -4.53 -12.47
C PRO A 72 10.39 -3.11 -12.71
N VAL A 73 11.13 -2.83 -13.80
CA VAL A 73 11.55 -1.45 -14.15
C VAL A 73 10.36 -0.61 -14.63
N ILE A 74 9.46 -1.15 -15.45
CA ILE A 74 8.23 -0.48 -15.89
C ILE A 74 7.33 -0.24 -14.69
N CYS A 75 7.14 -1.26 -13.84
CA CYS A 75 6.43 -1.12 -12.58
C CYS A 75 7.11 -0.05 -11.74
N LEU A 76 8.43 -0.08 -11.53
CA LEU A 76 9.14 0.91 -10.73
C LEU A 76 9.00 2.32 -11.30
N VAL A 77 9.26 2.53 -12.59
CA VAL A 77 9.18 3.84 -13.25
C VAL A 77 7.74 4.36 -13.22
N SER A 78 6.76 3.52 -13.53
CA SER A 78 5.34 3.87 -13.44
C SER A 78 4.94 4.20 -12.00
N ASN A 79 5.40 3.42 -11.03
CA ASN A 79 5.14 3.65 -9.60
C ASN A 79 5.81 4.92 -9.10
N VAL A 80 7.04 5.23 -9.51
CA VAL A 80 7.74 6.48 -9.17
C VAL A 80 6.97 7.67 -9.74
N PHE A 81 6.56 7.61 -11.00
CA PHE A 81 5.72 8.64 -11.62
C PHE A 81 4.41 8.82 -10.86
N TRP A 82 3.67 7.74 -10.61
CA TRP A 82 2.40 7.78 -9.89
C TRP A 82 2.56 8.24 -8.45
N PHE A 83 3.67 7.88 -7.80
CA PHE A 83 3.97 8.32 -6.44
C PHE A 83 4.17 9.83 -6.41
N HIS A 84 4.96 10.37 -7.34
CA HIS A 84 5.09 11.82 -7.49
C HIS A 84 3.77 12.50 -7.82
N PHE A 85 2.97 11.94 -8.72
CA PHE A 85 1.66 12.47 -9.05
C PHE A 85 0.71 12.49 -7.84
N VAL A 86 0.59 11.37 -7.11
CA VAL A 86 -0.21 11.27 -5.88
C VAL A 86 0.28 12.25 -4.82
N LEU A 87 1.60 12.43 -4.68
CA LEU A 87 2.16 13.44 -3.78
C LEU A 87 1.80 14.87 -4.20
N GLU A 88 1.83 15.19 -5.49
CA GLU A 88 1.42 16.50 -5.99
C GLU A 88 -0.08 16.74 -5.79
N VAL A 89 -0.92 15.74 -6.05
CA VAL A 89 -2.36 15.80 -5.76
C VAL A 89 -2.57 16.01 -4.26
N ALA A 90 -1.85 15.29 -3.40
CA ALA A 90 -1.92 15.46 -1.95
C ALA A 90 -1.47 16.86 -1.50
N ARG A 91 -0.40 17.41 -2.08
CA ARG A 91 0.08 18.79 -1.83
C ARG A 91 -0.91 19.84 -2.31
N TRP A 92 -1.54 19.60 -3.46
CA TRP A 92 -2.60 20.47 -3.95
C TRP A 92 -3.80 20.43 -3.01
N LEU A 93 -4.25 19.24 -2.63
CA LEU A 93 -5.35 19.05 -1.67
C LEU A 93 -5.03 19.60 -0.29
N SER A 94 -3.78 19.57 0.18
CA SER A 94 -3.41 20.18 1.46
C SER A 94 -3.46 21.72 1.41
N ARG A 95 -3.13 22.32 0.25
CA ARG A 95 -3.33 23.76 0.03
C ARG A 95 -4.81 24.11 0.02
N VAL A 96 -5.63 23.31 -0.66
CA VAL A 96 -7.09 23.45 -0.63
C VAL A 96 -7.64 23.26 0.79
N HIS A 97 -7.17 22.27 1.52
CA HIS A 97 -7.53 22.01 2.92
C HIS A 97 -7.20 23.21 3.84
N SER A 98 -6.06 23.87 3.63
CA SER A 98 -5.68 25.06 4.39
C SER A 98 -6.66 26.23 4.19
N ILE A 99 -7.34 26.27 3.04
CA ILE A 99 -8.42 27.24 2.75
C ILE A 99 -9.70 26.87 3.51
N PHE A 100 -10.02 25.58 3.64
CA PHE A 100 -11.25 25.11 4.27
C PHE A 100 -11.15 24.77 5.77
N ASN A 101 -9.95 24.85 6.36
CA ASN A 101 -9.70 24.62 7.79
C ASN A 101 -10.22 23.28 8.33
N TRP A 102 -10.08 22.22 7.53
CA TRP A 102 -10.55 20.85 7.85
C TRP A 102 -9.66 20.11 8.88
N SER A 103 -9.08 20.84 9.84
CA SER A 103 -7.96 20.44 10.70
C SER A 103 -8.25 19.31 11.70
N TRP A 104 -9.39 18.61 11.64
CA TRP A 104 -9.85 17.72 12.72
C TRP A 104 -10.30 16.31 12.32
N LEU A 105 -10.41 15.94 11.04
CA LEU A 105 -11.08 14.68 10.65
C LEU A 105 -10.15 13.60 10.07
N GLY A 106 -9.06 13.29 10.77
CA GLY A 106 -8.38 12.00 10.62
C GLY A 106 -6.87 12.08 10.81
N MET A 107 -6.37 11.63 11.97
CA MET A 107 -5.02 11.09 12.00
C MET A 107 -5.09 9.71 11.35
N ASN A 108 -4.30 9.49 10.29
CA ASN A 108 -4.12 8.16 9.72
C ASN A 108 -3.64 7.22 10.83
N MET A 109 -4.52 6.32 11.26
CA MET A 109 -4.24 5.42 12.37
C MET A 109 -3.04 4.52 12.07
N ASN A 110 -2.78 4.24 10.79
CA ASN A 110 -1.65 3.44 10.32
C ASN A 110 -0.30 4.15 10.50
N LEU A 111 -0.30 5.48 10.72
CA LEU A 111 0.93 6.24 11.00
C LEU A 111 1.23 6.37 12.49
N LEU A 112 0.31 5.95 13.38
CA LEU A 112 0.52 6.04 14.83
C LEU A 112 1.79 5.30 15.31
N PRO A 113 2.13 4.10 14.82
CA PRO A 113 3.37 3.41 15.22
C PRO A 113 4.64 4.21 14.85
N LEU A 114 4.59 5.03 13.80
CA LEU A 114 5.74 5.82 13.33
C LEU A 114 6.09 6.97 14.27
N LEU A 115 5.17 7.35 15.15
CA LEU A 115 5.40 8.39 16.16
C LEU A 115 6.32 7.91 17.29
N LYS A 116 6.55 6.59 17.39
CA LYS A 116 7.38 5.96 18.42
C LYS A 116 8.76 5.63 17.84
N ARG A 117 9.83 6.20 18.43
CA ARG A 117 11.22 6.19 17.92
C ARG A 117 11.70 4.83 17.40
N TYR A 118 11.51 3.76 18.16
CA TYR A 118 11.99 2.41 17.80
C TYR A 118 10.91 1.54 17.15
N LEU A 119 9.64 1.77 17.49
CA LEU A 119 8.54 0.98 16.95
C LEU A 119 8.25 1.34 15.49
N GLY A 120 8.49 2.58 15.07
CA GLY A 120 8.28 3.01 13.68
C GLY A 120 9.01 2.14 12.66
N PRO A 121 10.35 2.01 12.73
CA PRO A 121 11.11 1.13 11.83
C PRO A 121 10.65 -0.34 11.87
N VAL A 122 10.39 -0.88 13.07
CA VAL A 122 9.91 -2.26 13.25
C VAL A 122 8.55 -2.47 12.59
N PHE A 123 7.63 -1.51 12.78
CA PHE A 123 6.31 -1.54 12.16
C PHE A 123 6.39 -1.49 10.64
N ILE A 124 7.25 -0.64 10.07
CA ILE A 124 7.43 -0.57 8.61
C ILE A 124 7.99 -1.88 8.05
N LEU A 125 8.96 -2.51 8.73
CA LEU A 125 9.46 -3.83 8.32
C LEU A 125 8.36 -4.90 8.36
N LEU A 126 7.55 -4.93 9.43
CA LEU A 126 6.41 -5.84 9.52
C LEU A 126 5.39 -5.57 8.41
N LEU A 127 5.11 -4.31 8.10
CA LEU A 127 4.21 -3.93 7.01
C LEU A 127 4.76 -4.41 5.67
N MET A 128 6.04 -4.17 5.36
CA MET A 128 6.69 -4.61 4.12
C MET A 128 6.57 -6.12 3.91
N LEU A 129 6.74 -6.92 4.97
CA LEU A 129 6.61 -8.38 4.90
C LEU A 129 5.17 -8.84 4.60
N ASN A 130 4.17 -8.09 5.05
CA ASN A 130 2.75 -8.42 4.86
C ASN A 130 2.13 -7.76 3.61
N LEU A 131 2.79 -6.76 3.01
CA LEU A 131 2.27 -6.00 1.87
C LEU A 131 1.77 -6.87 0.70
N PRO A 132 2.49 -7.94 0.26
CA PRO A 132 2.01 -8.78 -0.83
C PRO A 132 0.64 -9.39 -0.53
N SER A 133 0.43 -9.89 0.70
CA SER A 133 -0.83 -10.49 1.11
C SER A 133 -1.94 -9.45 1.25
N ILE A 134 -1.63 -8.28 1.82
CA ILE A 134 -2.62 -7.19 2.00
C ILE A 134 -3.09 -6.67 0.64
N THR A 135 -2.15 -6.37 -0.26
CA THR A 135 -2.47 -5.86 -1.61
C THR A 135 -3.19 -6.91 -2.47
N ALA A 136 -2.84 -8.19 -2.35
CA ALA A 136 -3.61 -9.26 -3.01
C ALA A 136 -5.07 -9.28 -2.53
N TRP A 137 -5.30 -9.16 -1.22
CA TRP A 137 -6.66 -9.09 -0.68
C TRP A 137 -7.42 -7.84 -1.14
N GLU A 138 -6.78 -6.68 -1.15
CA GLU A 138 -7.39 -5.43 -1.65
C GLU A 138 -7.75 -5.53 -3.14
N GLU A 139 -6.83 -5.99 -3.99
CA GLU A 139 -7.12 -6.16 -5.42
C GLU A 139 -8.18 -7.24 -5.67
N ALA A 140 -8.23 -8.28 -4.85
CA ALA A 140 -9.29 -9.29 -4.93
C ALA A 140 -10.66 -8.66 -4.64
N THR A 141 -10.71 -7.75 -3.66
CA THR A 141 -11.94 -7.08 -3.23
C THR A 141 -12.40 -6.04 -4.24
N PHE A 142 -11.50 -5.24 -4.82
CA PHE A 142 -11.85 -4.08 -5.64
C PHE A 142 -11.67 -4.29 -7.16
N ARG A 143 -11.02 -5.37 -7.61
CA ARG A 143 -10.78 -5.58 -9.05
C ARG A 143 -11.39 -6.84 -9.62
N VAL A 144 -11.40 -7.94 -8.88
CA VAL A 144 -11.96 -9.20 -9.40
C VAL A 144 -13.43 -8.97 -9.81
N GLY A 145 -13.76 -9.37 -11.04
CA GLY A 145 -15.08 -9.13 -11.63
C GLY A 145 -15.27 -7.78 -12.34
N THR A 146 -14.26 -6.91 -12.35
CA THR A 146 -14.31 -5.65 -13.12
C THR A 146 -14.19 -5.97 -14.62
N THR A 147 -15.26 -5.78 -15.39
CA THR A 147 -15.26 -6.10 -16.83
C THR A 147 -15.07 -4.89 -17.74
N ASN A 148 -15.25 -3.68 -17.22
CA ASN A 148 -15.19 -2.44 -17.99
C ASN A 148 -14.83 -1.23 -17.12
N TRP A 149 -14.59 -0.08 -17.76
CA TRP A 149 -14.19 1.17 -17.12
C TRP A 149 -15.26 1.78 -16.21
N GLN A 150 -16.55 1.56 -16.49
CA GLN A 150 -17.63 2.11 -15.65
C GLN A 150 -17.61 1.43 -14.28
N THR A 151 -17.56 0.09 -14.26
CA THR A 151 -17.38 -0.69 -13.04
C THR A 151 -16.05 -0.36 -12.35
N GLY A 152 -14.98 -0.20 -13.13
CA GLY A 152 -13.65 0.15 -12.63
C GLY A 152 -13.59 1.53 -11.95
N LEU A 153 -14.30 2.51 -12.49
CA LEU A 153 -14.44 3.84 -11.88
C LEU A 153 -15.16 3.75 -10.54
N VAL A 154 -16.31 3.05 -10.48
CA VAL A 154 -17.05 2.84 -9.23
C VAL A 154 -16.17 2.15 -8.19
N ASN A 155 -15.49 1.07 -8.56
CA ASN A 155 -14.62 0.35 -7.65
C ASN A 155 -13.42 1.18 -7.18
N SER A 156 -12.92 2.09 -8.01
CA SER A 156 -11.83 3.01 -7.64
C SER A 156 -12.29 4.10 -6.67
N ILE A 157 -13.52 4.59 -6.82
CA ILE A 157 -14.15 5.49 -5.84
C ILE A 157 -14.31 4.75 -4.51
N LEU A 158 -14.87 3.53 -4.52
CA LEU A 158 -15.01 2.71 -3.32
C LEU A 158 -13.67 2.42 -2.66
N PHE A 159 -12.63 2.11 -3.43
CA PHE A 159 -11.27 1.92 -2.94
C PHE A 159 -10.79 3.13 -2.14
N GLY A 160 -10.84 4.34 -2.73
CA GLY A 160 -10.40 5.56 -2.03
C GLY A 160 -11.26 5.91 -0.82
N MET A 161 -12.58 5.70 -0.89
CA MET A 161 -13.51 6.05 0.19
C MET A 161 -13.46 5.07 1.37
N THR A 162 -13.24 3.77 1.14
CA THR A 162 -13.05 2.79 2.21
C THR A 162 -11.82 3.15 3.06
N HIS A 163 -10.78 3.71 2.45
CA HIS A 163 -9.61 4.18 3.17
C HIS A 163 -9.93 5.34 4.13
N CYS A 164 -10.90 6.20 3.81
CA CYS A 164 -11.34 7.24 4.72
C CYS A 164 -11.95 6.67 6.02
N ILE A 165 -12.60 5.49 5.95
CA ILE A 165 -13.21 4.82 7.10
C ILE A 165 -12.15 4.39 8.12
N ILE A 166 -10.95 4.01 7.65
CA ILE A 166 -9.81 3.63 8.50
C ILE A 166 -8.95 4.84 8.93
N GLY A 167 -9.46 6.06 8.77
CA GLY A 167 -8.83 7.28 9.24
C GLY A 167 -7.86 7.95 8.26
N ILE A 168 -7.83 7.53 6.99
CA ILE A 168 -7.13 8.29 5.94
C ILE A 168 -7.89 9.61 5.71
N PRO A 169 -7.20 10.77 5.70
CA PRO A 169 -7.85 12.04 5.40
C PRO A 169 -8.57 12.00 4.05
N VAL A 170 -9.73 12.65 3.94
CA VAL A 170 -10.55 12.65 2.70
C VAL A 170 -9.75 13.06 1.46
N GLY A 171 -8.86 14.05 1.59
CA GLY A 171 -7.98 14.45 0.48
C GLY A 171 -7.06 13.31 0.02
N ALA A 172 -6.46 12.57 0.96
CA ALA A 172 -5.68 11.39 0.61
C ALA A 172 -6.57 10.27 0.05
N GLY A 173 -7.80 10.08 0.55
CA GLY A 173 -8.79 9.18 -0.05
C GLY A 173 -9.11 9.51 -1.50
N ILE A 174 -9.30 10.79 -1.83
CA ILE A 174 -9.50 11.25 -3.23
C ILE A 174 -8.27 10.97 -4.08
N ALA A 175 -7.06 11.20 -3.55
CA ALA A 175 -5.83 10.85 -4.25
C ALA A 175 -5.75 9.32 -4.50
N LEU A 176 -6.18 8.50 -3.54
CA LEU A 176 -6.26 7.05 -3.70
C LEU A 176 -7.28 6.61 -4.77
N ILE A 177 -8.33 7.40 -5.07
CA ILE A 177 -9.21 7.12 -6.22
C ILE A 177 -8.40 7.14 -7.53
N THR A 178 -7.47 8.09 -7.68
CA THR A 178 -6.61 8.16 -8.88
C THR A 178 -5.68 6.96 -8.99
N LEU A 179 -5.10 6.52 -7.86
CA LEU A 179 -4.32 5.28 -7.80
C LEU A 179 -5.19 4.07 -8.15
N GLY A 180 -6.42 4.03 -7.64
CA GLY A 180 -7.40 3.00 -7.99
C GLY A 180 -7.67 2.95 -9.50
N LEU A 181 -7.88 4.09 -10.15
CA LEU A 181 -8.09 4.12 -11.60
C LEU A 181 -6.90 3.57 -12.37
N TRP A 182 -5.68 3.86 -11.93
CA TRP A 182 -4.48 3.27 -12.51
C TRP A 182 -4.38 1.75 -12.27
N LEU A 183 -4.75 1.26 -11.09
CA LEU A 183 -4.80 -0.19 -10.83
C LEU A 183 -5.91 -0.88 -11.65
N THR A 184 -7.03 -0.20 -11.89
CA THR A 184 -8.08 -0.65 -12.83
C THR A 184 -7.53 -0.77 -14.24
N TRP A 185 -6.76 0.23 -14.69
CA TRP A 185 -6.09 0.19 -15.98
C TRP A 185 -5.19 -1.04 -16.08
N CYS A 186 -4.35 -1.27 -15.07
CA CYS A 186 -3.48 -2.45 -14.99
C CYS A 186 -4.31 -3.73 -15.11
N TYR A 187 -5.37 -3.86 -14.32
CA TYR A 187 -6.23 -5.03 -14.32
C TYR A 187 -6.86 -5.32 -15.70
N LEU A 188 -7.43 -4.29 -16.36
CA LEU A 188 -8.10 -4.45 -17.66
C LEU A 188 -7.11 -4.65 -18.82
N MET A 189 -5.90 -4.08 -18.73
CA MET A 189 -4.89 -4.16 -19.79
C MET A 189 -3.98 -5.37 -19.70
N ALA A 190 -3.98 -6.10 -18.58
CA ALA A 190 -3.16 -7.28 -18.40
C ALA A 190 -3.33 -8.30 -19.54
N GLY A 191 -4.57 -8.65 -19.90
CA GLY A 191 -4.85 -9.58 -21.00
C GLY A 191 -4.25 -9.10 -22.34
N PRO A 192 -4.63 -7.91 -22.85
CA PRO A 192 -4.04 -7.35 -24.06
C PRO A 192 -2.51 -7.24 -24.03
N ILE A 193 -1.93 -6.80 -22.91
CA ILE A 193 -0.49 -6.70 -22.74
C ILE A 193 0.15 -8.07 -22.85
N PHE A 194 -0.29 -9.05 -22.05
CA PHE A 194 0.30 -10.39 -22.01
C PHE A 194 0.18 -11.13 -23.34
N VAL A 195 -0.90 -10.91 -24.09
CA VAL A 195 -1.01 -11.39 -25.48
C VAL A 195 0.04 -10.73 -26.37
N ALA A 196 0.17 -9.40 -26.30
CA ALA A 196 1.13 -8.65 -27.12
C ALA A 196 2.59 -9.01 -26.84
N ILE A 197 2.89 -9.46 -25.62
CA ILE A 197 4.23 -9.87 -25.20
C ILE A 197 4.37 -11.38 -24.98
N ASP A 198 3.49 -12.24 -25.51
CA ASP A 198 3.61 -13.71 -25.47
C ASP A 198 3.92 -14.29 -24.07
N VAL A 199 3.28 -13.74 -23.02
CA VAL A 199 3.42 -14.21 -21.64
C VAL A 199 2.43 -15.35 -21.39
N PRO A 200 2.84 -16.44 -20.71
CA PRO A 200 1.94 -17.54 -20.39
C PRO A 200 0.67 -17.05 -19.68
N PRO A 201 -0.50 -17.67 -19.93
CA PRO A 201 -1.80 -17.26 -19.38
C PRO A 201 -1.93 -17.42 -17.86
N MET A 202 -0.83 -17.73 -17.17
CA MET A 202 -0.76 -17.83 -15.72
C MET A 202 -0.74 -16.46 -15.02
N PHE A 203 -0.52 -15.37 -15.78
CA PHE A 203 -0.69 -14.00 -15.27
C PHE A 203 -2.03 -13.45 -15.73
N ASP A 204 -2.93 -13.18 -14.78
CA ASP A 204 -4.20 -12.51 -15.03
C ASP A 204 -4.15 -11.03 -14.62
N GLY A 205 -5.25 -10.32 -14.85
CA GLY A 205 -5.40 -8.92 -14.43
C GLY A 205 -5.23 -8.70 -12.94
N HIS A 206 -5.65 -9.67 -12.13
CA HIS A 206 -5.53 -9.61 -10.69
C HIS A 206 -4.06 -9.62 -10.26
N ALA A 207 -3.28 -10.61 -10.72
CA ALA A 207 -1.85 -10.71 -10.42
C ALA A 207 -1.06 -9.47 -10.88
N PHE A 208 -1.38 -8.92 -12.06
CA PHE A 208 -0.71 -7.73 -12.57
C PHE A 208 -1.03 -6.47 -11.75
N ALA A 209 -2.29 -6.27 -11.37
CA ALA A 209 -2.70 -5.16 -10.51
C ALA A 209 -2.09 -5.31 -9.11
N THR A 210 -2.11 -6.51 -8.52
CA THR A 210 -1.51 -6.80 -7.22
C THR A 210 -0.02 -6.49 -7.23
N MET A 211 0.73 -6.95 -8.23
CA MET A 211 2.18 -6.68 -8.31
C MET A 211 2.48 -5.17 -8.40
N ASN A 212 1.72 -4.42 -9.20
CA ASN A 212 1.89 -2.98 -9.30
C ASN A 212 1.54 -2.28 -7.98
N HIS A 213 0.44 -2.68 -7.33
CA HIS A 213 0.02 -2.15 -6.04
C HIS A 213 1.04 -2.46 -4.93
N THR A 214 1.53 -3.72 -4.82
CA THR A 214 2.58 -4.10 -3.89
C THR A 214 3.84 -3.25 -4.12
N THR A 215 4.23 -3.06 -5.38
CA THR A 215 5.43 -2.29 -5.74
C THR A 215 5.27 -0.81 -5.33
N PHE A 216 4.12 -0.20 -5.60
CA PHE A 216 3.79 1.16 -5.16
C PHE A 216 4.01 1.33 -3.66
N ASN A 217 3.37 0.45 -2.88
CA ASN A 217 3.40 0.51 -1.42
C ASN A 217 4.80 0.19 -0.88
N MET A 218 5.56 -0.70 -1.53
CA MET A 218 6.91 -1.06 -1.14
C MET A 218 7.87 0.14 -1.27
N VAL A 219 7.78 0.90 -2.38
CA VAL A 219 8.58 2.11 -2.57
C VAL A 219 8.29 3.12 -1.46
N GLY A 220 7.01 3.34 -1.14
CA GLY A 220 6.61 4.21 -0.03
C GLY A 220 7.16 3.74 1.32
N CYS A 221 7.06 2.45 1.63
CA CYS A 221 7.59 1.87 2.86
C CYS A 221 9.12 2.01 2.97
N ILE A 222 9.87 1.75 1.90
CA ILE A 222 11.33 1.91 1.88
C ILE A 222 11.71 3.36 2.16
N MET A 223 11.06 4.32 1.49
CA MET A 223 11.31 5.74 1.73
C MET A 223 11.03 6.14 3.17
N MET A 224 9.91 5.67 3.75
CA MET A 224 9.56 5.92 5.15
C MET A 224 10.56 5.28 6.11
N PHE A 225 11.01 4.05 5.84
CA PHE A 225 12.01 3.36 6.65
C PHE A 225 13.32 4.16 6.69
N LEU A 226 13.85 4.53 5.52
CA LEU A 226 15.09 5.30 5.41
C LEU A 226 14.97 6.67 6.11
N PHE A 227 13.83 7.34 5.97
CA PHE A 227 13.54 8.59 6.68
C PHE A 227 13.59 8.42 8.20
N LEU A 228 12.96 7.37 8.74
CA LEU A 228 12.95 7.09 10.17
C LEU A 228 14.34 6.75 10.71
N ILE A 229 15.14 5.98 9.96
CA ILE A 229 16.52 5.67 10.32
C ILE A 229 17.37 6.94 10.34
N LYS A 230 17.28 7.78 9.30
CA LYS A 230 18.00 9.06 9.25
C LYS A 230 17.64 9.93 10.45
N LYS A 231 16.35 10.13 10.71
CA LYS A 231 15.87 10.91 11.86
C LYS A 231 16.40 10.36 13.19
N HIS A 232 16.41 9.04 13.36
CA HIS A 232 16.95 8.41 14.56
C HIS A 232 18.44 8.72 14.76
N LEU A 233 19.24 8.70 13.69
CA LEU A 233 20.66 9.02 13.74
C LEU A 233 20.92 10.50 14.07
N GLU A 234 20.06 11.40 13.59
CA GLU A 234 20.12 12.83 13.89
C GLU A 234 19.73 13.11 15.36
N ASP A 235 18.67 12.49 15.87
CA ASP A 235 18.19 12.61 17.26
C ASP A 235 19.12 11.91 18.30
N SER A 236 20.23 11.29 17.86
CA SER A 236 21.21 10.63 18.72
C SER A 236 22.53 11.41 18.87
N ARG A 237 22.69 12.50 18.13
CA ARG A 237 23.86 13.39 18.16
C ARG A 237 23.60 14.57 19.09
#